data_AF-A0A1A6GBR6-F1
#
_entry.id   AF-A0A1A6GBR6-F1
#
_cell.length_a   1.000
_cell.length_b   1.000
_cell.length_c   1.000
_cell.angle_alpha   90.00
_cell.angle_beta   90.00
_cell.angle_gamma   90.00
#
_symmetry.space_group_name_H-M   'P 1'
#
loop_
_entity.id
_entity.type
_entity.pdbx_description
1 polymer ?
#
loop_
_entity_poly.entity_id
_entity_poly.type
_entity_poly.pdbx_seq_one_letter_code
_entity_poly.pdbx_strand_id
1 'polypeptide(L)'
;MAASALYACTKCTQRYPFEELSQGQQLCKECRIAHPIVKCTYCRSEFQQESKTNTICKKCAQNVKQFGTPKPCQYCNIIAAFIGTKCQRCTNSEKKYGPPQTCEQCKQQCAFDRKEEGRRKVCFLYVLTSSNNKITEQRGSYS
;
A
#
# COMPACT_ATOMS: atom_id res chain seq x y z
N MET A 1 -39.67 -4.82 13.28
CA MET A 1 -38.67 -4.53 12.22
C MET A 1 -37.49 -3.85 12.89
N ALA A 2 -36.35 -4.54 13.04
CA ALA A 2 -35.15 -3.92 13.59
C ALA A 2 -34.61 -2.92 12.57
N ALA A 3 -34.49 -1.65 12.94
CA ALA A 3 -33.87 -0.65 12.08
C ALA A 3 -32.38 -0.98 11.93
N SER A 4 -31.95 -1.31 10.70
CA SER A 4 -30.55 -1.56 10.40
C SER A 4 -29.73 -0.29 10.71
N ALA A 5 -28.69 -0.42 11.53
CA ALA A 5 -27.79 0.69 11.82
C ALA A 5 -27.09 1.14 10.53
N LEU A 6 -27.29 2.41 10.15
CA LEU A 6 -26.65 2.99 8.97
C LEU A 6 -25.41 3.78 9.38
N TYR A 7 -24.35 3.66 8.58
CA TYR A 7 -23.04 4.27 8.81
C TYR A 7 -22.74 5.29 7.73
N ALA A 8 -22.06 6.37 8.08
CA ALA A 8 -21.73 7.44 7.14
C ALA A 8 -20.48 7.09 6.31
N CYS A 9 -20.57 7.27 5.00
CA CYS A 9 -19.40 7.22 4.13
C CYS A 9 -18.43 8.36 4.48
N THR A 10 -17.14 8.06 4.63
CA THR A 10 -16.12 9.08 5.00
C THR A 10 -15.86 10.12 3.90
N LYS A 11 -16.41 9.93 2.69
CA LYS A 11 -16.26 10.86 1.56
C LYS A 11 -17.53 11.62 1.21
N CYS A 12 -18.64 10.95 0.93
CA CYS A 12 -19.89 11.63 0.57
C CYS A 12 -20.78 11.93 1.78
N THR A 13 -20.45 11.45 2.99
CA THR A 13 -21.23 11.59 4.23
C THR A 13 -22.64 11.01 4.19
N GLN A 14 -23.04 10.38 3.08
CA GLN A 14 -24.29 9.65 2.95
C GLN A 14 -24.26 8.37 3.79
N ARG A 15 -25.45 7.92 4.21
CA ARG A 15 -25.65 6.81 5.12
C ARG A 15 -25.90 5.52 4.35
N TYR A 16 -25.13 4.47 4.64
CA TYR A 16 -25.23 3.16 4.01
C TYR A 16 -25.21 2.04 5.07
N PRO A 17 -25.75 0.85 4.76
CA PRO A 17 -25.55 -0.34 5.57
C PRO A 17 -24.06 -0.69 5.69
N PHE A 18 -23.66 -1.33 6.80
CA PHE A 18 -22.27 -1.72 7.04
C PHE A 18 -21.69 -2.58 5.91
N GLU A 19 -22.49 -3.51 5.36
CA GLU A 19 -22.08 -4.45 4.30
C GLU A 19 -21.76 -3.75 2.98
N GLU A 20 -22.30 -2.55 2.76
CA GLU A 20 -22.07 -1.77 1.55
C GLU A 20 -20.83 -0.88 1.63
N LEU A 21 -20.30 -0.67 2.84
CA LEU A 21 -19.10 0.11 3.08
C LEU A 21 -17.84 -0.74 2.94
N SER A 22 -16.75 -0.10 2.51
CA SER A 22 -15.44 -0.76 2.46
C SER A 22 -14.89 -1.04 3.86
N GLN A 23 -14.42 -2.26 4.08
CA GLN A 23 -13.72 -2.63 5.32
C GLN A 23 -12.46 -1.76 5.50
N GLY A 24 -12.38 -1.07 6.65
CA GLY A 24 -11.25 -0.21 7.03
C GLY A 24 -11.37 1.27 6.64
N GLN A 25 -11.96 1.62 5.49
CA GLN A 25 -12.08 3.03 5.04
C GLN A 25 -13.51 3.60 5.08
N GLN A 26 -14.53 2.76 5.32
CA GLN A 26 -15.93 3.17 5.36
C GLN A 26 -16.36 3.98 4.12
N LEU A 27 -16.02 3.50 2.92
CA LEU A 27 -16.41 4.11 1.64
C LEU A 27 -17.51 3.29 0.97
N CYS A 28 -18.55 3.99 0.49
CA CYS A 28 -19.59 3.37 -0.33
C CYS A 28 -19.04 2.90 -1.68
N LYS A 29 -19.81 2.07 -2.39
CA LYS A 29 -19.44 1.50 -3.69
C LYS A 29 -19.08 2.59 -4.71
N GLU A 30 -19.87 3.66 -4.78
CA GLU A 30 -19.63 4.79 -5.70
C GLU A 30 -18.32 5.52 -5.40
N CYS A 31 -18.08 5.88 -4.13
CA CYS A 31 -16.83 6.53 -3.73
C CYS A 31 -15.62 5.62 -3.94
N ARG A 32 -15.77 4.29 -3.79
CA ARG A 32 -14.70 3.33 -4.07
C ARG A 32 -14.32 3.31 -5.55
N ILE A 33 -15.30 3.39 -6.46
CA ILE A 33 -15.07 3.44 -7.90
C ILE A 33 -14.50 4.79 -8.32
N ALA A 34 -15.01 5.89 -7.75
CA ALA A 34 -14.53 7.24 -8.03
C ALA A 34 -13.09 7.47 -7.56
N HIS A 35 -12.67 6.77 -6.50
CA HIS A 35 -11.37 6.91 -5.84
C HIS A 35 -10.68 5.54 -5.74
N PRO A 36 -10.15 4.97 -6.82
CA PRO A 36 -9.54 3.65 -6.79
C PRO A 36 -8.28 3.61 -5.93
N ILE A 37 -7.90 2.40 -5.50
CA ILE A 37 -6.62 2.16 -4.86
C ILE A 37 -5.54 2.13 -5.96
N VAL A 38 -4.56 3.01 -5.85
CA VAL A 38 -3.44 3.13 -6.78
C VAL A 38 -2.11 2.99 -6.05
N LYS A 39 -1.03 2.71 -6.78
CA LYS A 39 0.33 2.64 -6.22
C LYS A 39 1.01 3.99 -6.31
N CYS A 40 1.61 4.42 -5.21
CA CYS A 40 2.36 5.67 -5.15
C CYS A 40 3.59 5.61 -6.06
N THR A 41 3.78 6.60 -6.92
CA THR A 41 4.95 6.67 -7.82
C THR A 41 6.28 6.61 -7.06
N TYR A 42 6.36 7.22 -5.88
CA TYR A 42 7.57 7.26 -5.07
C TYR A 42 7.73 6.05 -4.16
N CYS A 43 6.79 5.78 -3.25
CA CYS A 43 6.98 4.70 -2.27
C CYS A 43 6.43 3.34 -2.71
N ARG A 44 5.76 3.27 -3.87
CA ARG A 44 5.06 2.09 -4.41
C ARG A 44 4.00 1.47 -3.49
N SER A 45 3.67 2.14 -2.39
CA SER A 45 2.61 1.72 -1.48
C SER A 45 1.25 1.97 -2.11
N GLU A 46 0.32 1.07 -1.86
CA GLU A 46 -1.07 1.18 -2.28
C GLU A 46 -1.81 2.19 -1.38
N PHE A 47 -2.54 3.11 -2.00
CA PHE A 47 -3.32 4.11 -1.28
C PHE A 47 -4.56 4.49 -2.07
N GLN A 48 -5.60 4.93 -1.37
CA GLN A 48 -6.83 5.43 -1.99
C GLN A 48 -6.56 6.79 -2.64
N GLN A 49 -6.83 6.92 -3.92
CA GLN A 49 -6.61 8.17 -4.65
C GLN A 49 -7.66 9.22 -4.30
N GLU A 50 -7.26 10.36 -3.74
CA GLU A 50 -8.20 11.42 -3.35
C GLU A 50 -8.70 12.26 -4.54
N SER A 51 -7.93 12.31 -5.64
CA SER A 51 -8.30 13.01 -6.88
C SER A 51 -7.59 12.36 -8.06
N LYS A 52 -8.23 12.33 -9.24
CA LYS A 52 -7.74 11.65 -10.46
C LYS A 52 -6.32 12.06 -10.89
N THR A 53 -5.82 13.21 -10.45
CA THR A 53 -4.49 13.75 -10.76
C THR A 53 -3.40 13.31 -9.78
N ASN A 54 -3.74 12.88 -8.56
CA ASN A 54 -2.77 12.58 -7.52
C ASN A 54 -2.28 11.13 -7.60
N THR A 55 -1.10 10.92 -8.19
CA THR A 55 -0.42 9.60 -8.27
C THR A 55 0.53 9.33 -7.09
N ILE A 56 0.61 10.28 -6.15
CA ILE A 56 1.49 10.22 -4.98
C ILE A 56 0.67 10.17 -3.69
N CYS A 57 1.11 9.36 -2.72
CA CYS A 57 0.43 9.26 -1.44
C CYS A 57 0.62 10.54 -0.59
N LYS A 58 -0.29 10.81 0.36
CA LYS A 58 -0.24 12.02 1.22
C LYS A 58 1.11 12.22 1.89
N LYS A 59 1.74 11.14 2.38
CA LYS A 59 3.08 11.19 3.00
C LYS A 59 4.15 11.66 2.02
N CYS A 60 4.18 11.09 0.82
CA CYS A 60 5.13 11.52 -0.20
C CYS A 60 4.84 12.93 -0.69
N ALA A 61 3.57 13.33 -0.84
CA ALA A 61 3.19 14.69 -1.20
C ALA A 61 3.67 15.72 -0.16
N GLN A 62 3.53 15.42 1.13
CA GLN A 62 4.06 16.24 2.23
C GLN A 62 5.58 16.32 2.18
N ASN A 63 6.27 15.19 2.00
CA ASN A 63 7.73 15.19 1.90
C ASN A 63 8.25 15.95 0.67
N VAL A 64 7.57 15.88 -0.48
CA VAL A 64 7.91 16.70 -1.65
C VAL A 64 7.73 18.19 -1.36
N LYS A 65 6.64 18.57 -0.69
CA LYS A 65 6.41 19.98 -0.31
C LYS A 65 7.45 20.51 0.68
N GLN A 66 7.92 19.66 1.59
CA GLN A 66 8.84 20.06 2.65
C GLN A 66 10.32 20.00 2.22
N PHE A 67 10.71 18.97 1.47
CA PHE A 67 12.12 18.69 1.12
C PHE A 67 12.42 18.83 -0.38
N GLY A 68 11.39 19.03 -1.21
CA GLY A 68 11.52 19.10 -2.66
C GLY A 68 11.56 17.73 -3.35
N THR A 69 12.04 17.71 -4.59
CA THR A 69 12.09 16.51 -5.43
C THR A 69 13.04 15.46 -4.84
N PRO A 70 12.58 14.22 -4.57
CA PRO A 70 13.42 13.18 -3.98
C PRO A 70 14.50 12.68 -4.94
N LYS A 71 15.61 12.20 -4.36
CA LYS A 71 16.69 11.50 -5.09
C LYS A 71 16.47 9.98 -5.11
N PRO A 72 17.13 9.24 -6.02
CA PRO A 72 17.17 7.78 -5.97
C PRO A 72 17.84 7.30 -4.68
N CYS A 73 17.22 6.34 -4.01
CA CYS A 73 17.75 5.72 -2.80
C CYS A 73 18.98 4.86 -3.13
N GLN A 74 20.06 5.03 -2.37
CA GLN A 74 21.30 4.25 -2.53
C GLN A 74 21.11 2.72 -2.37
N TYR A 75 20.06 2.27 -1.68
CA TYR A 75 19.84 0.85 -1.36
C TYR A 75 18.83 0.15 -2.28
N CYS A 76 17.69 0.80 -2.55
CA CYS A 76 16.62 0.23 -3.35
C CYS A 76 16.44 0.88 -4.72
N ASN A 77 17.26 1.89 -5.05
CA ASN A 77 17.18 2.69 -6.28
C ASN A 77 15.81 3.33 -6.56
N ILE A 78 14.88 3.29 -5.60
CA ILE A 78 13.59 3.95 -5.69
C ILE A 78 13.79 5.45 -5.43
N ILE A 79 13.20 6.28 -6.28
CA ILE A 79 13.22 7.75 -6.17
C ILE A 79 12.34 8.19 -4.98
N ALA A 80 12.85 8.01 -3.77
CA ALA A 80 12.13 8.29 -2.53
C ALA A 80 13.08 8.72 -1.39
N ALA A 81 14.32 9.10 -1.72
CA ALA A 81 15.23 9.73 -0.78
C ALA A 81 14.89 11.22 -0.69
N PHE A 82 13.96 11.55 0.22
CA PHE A 82 13.58 12.93 0.52
C PHE A 82 14.59 13.63 1.43
N ILE A 83 15.29 12.87 2.28
CA ILE A 83 16.28 13.38 3.23
C ILE A 83 17.56 12.56 3.05
N GLY A 84 18.64 13.19 2.61
CA GLY A 84 19.93 12.54 2.36
C GLY A 84 19.93 11.64 1.11
N THR A 85 20.56 10.47 1.21
CA THR A 85 20.74 9.52 0.08
C THR A 85 19.91 8.24 0.20
N LYS A 86 19.20 8.05 1.33
CA LYS A 86 18.42 6.84 1.64
C LYS A 86 16.94 7.20 1.70
N CYS A 87 16.06 6.29 1.24
CA CYS A 87 14.62 6.48 1.42
C CYS A 87 14.22 6.18 2.87
N GLN A 88 13.14 6.80 3.34
CA GLN A 88 12.67 6.66 4.72
C GLN A 88 12.40 5.19 5.12
N ARG A 89 11.97 4.36 4.16
CA ARG A 89 11.78 2.91 4.40
C ARG A 89 13.10 2.21 4.70
N CYS A 90 14.13 2.47 3.89
CA CYS A 90 15.47 1.92 4.09
C CYS A 90 16.08 2.41 5.40
N THR A 91 15.97 3.72 5.70
CA THR A 91 16.45 4.29 6.96
C THR A 91 15.77 3.65 8.17
N ASN A 92 14.45 3.44 8.14
CA ASN A 92 13.72 2.80 9.23
C ASN A 92 14.07 1.32 9.37
N SER A 93 14.22 0.60 8.25
CA SER A 93 14.62 -0.80 8.28
C SER A 93 16.05 -0.97 8.81
N GLU A 94 16.97 -0.07 8.45
CA GLU A 94 18.36 -0.08 8.95
C GLU A 94 18.40 0.14 10.47
N LYS A 95 17.58 1.07 10.99
CA LYS A 95 17.44 1.27 12.43
C LYS A 95 16.84 0.08 13.16
N LYS A 96 15.89 -0.64 12.53
CA LYS A 96 15.14 -1.73 13.19
C LYS A 96 15.81 -3.10 13.08
N TYR A 97 16.42 -3.40 11.94
CA TYR A 97 16.93 -4.72 11.59
C TYR A 97 18.45 -4.75 11.41
N GLY A 98 19.13 -3.60 11.46
CA GLY A 98 20.56 -3.50 11.23
C GLY A 98 20.93 -3.35 9.75
N PRO A 99 22.20 -3.57 9.38
CA PRO A 99 22.71 -3.24 8.05
C PRO A 99 21.98 -4.03 6.95
N PRO A 100 21.68 -3.39 5.79
CA PRO A 100 21.01 -4.06 4.68
C PRO A 100 21.87 -5.20 4.12
N GLN A 101 21.22 -6.33 3.84
CA GLN A 101 21.76 -7.44 3.09
C GLN A 101 21.38 -7.34 1.61
N THR A 102 22.15 -7.98 0.75
CA THR A 102 21.83 -8.11 -0.67
C THR A 102 20.66 -9.08 -0.84
N CYS A 103 19.57 -8.61 -1.44
CA CYS A 103 18.42 -9.43 -1.80
C CYS A 103 18.82 -10.44 -2.88
N GLU A 104 18.81 -11.75 -2.58
CA GLU A 104 19.15 -12.79 -3.57
C GLU A 104 18.20 -12.83 -4.78
N GLN A 105 16.94 -12.42 -4.59
CA GLN A 105 15.90 -12.45 -5.64
C GLN A 105 15.90 -11.22 -6.54
N CYS A 106 16.29 -10.07 -5.99
CA CYS A 106 16.18 -8.79 -6.65
C CYS A 106 17.54 -8.10 -6.88
N LYS A 107 18.63 -8.74 -6.41
CA LYS A 107 20.03 -8.27 -6.42
C LYS A 107 20.26 -6.88 -5.83
N GLN A 108 19.26 -6.27 -5.18
CA GLN A 108 19.36 -4.95 -4.56
C GLN A 108 19.78 -5.05 -3.09
N GLN A 109 20.51 -4.05 -2.59
CA GLN A 109 20.98 -3.96 -1.20
C GLN A 109 19.88 -3.46 -0.25
N CYS A 110 18.72 -4.12 -0.25
CA CYS A 110 17.58 -3.76 0.60
C CYS A 110 16.83 -4.96 1.18
N ALA A 111 17.47 -6.14 1.24
CA ALA A 111 16.99 -7.20 2.09
C ALA A 111 17.35 -6.86 3.54
N PHE A 112 16.36 -6.87 4.43
CA PHE A 112 16.58 -6.71 5.87
C PHE A 112 16.10 -7.99 6.52
N ASP A 113 16.98 -8.62 7.32
CA ASP A 113 16.68 -9.88 7.96
C ASP A 113 15.62 -9.66 9.03
N ARG A 114 14.38 -10.01 8.71
CA ARG A 114 13.33 -10.15 9.71
C ARG A 114 13.61 -11.46 10.44
N LYS A 115 14.51 -11.44 11.41
CA LYS A 115 14.61 -12.52 12.39
C LYS A 115 13.26 -12.66 13.07
N GLU A 116 12.48 -13.67 12.69
CA GLU A 116 11.79 -14.59 13.60
C GLU A 116 11.11 -15.72 12.82
N GLU A 117 11.60 -16.93 13.10
CA GLU A 117 10.96 -18.24 13.14
C GLU A 117 9.81 -18.60 12.17
N GLY A 118 10.09 -19.60 11.32
CA GLY A 118 9.14 -20.72 11.18
C GLY A 118 8.09 -20.69 10.06
N ARG A 119 8.03 -19.69 9.16
CA ARG A 119 7.23 -19.81 7.92
C ARG A 119 8.04 -19.48 6.68
N ARG A 120 8.14 -20.50 5.81
CA ARG A 120 8.90 -20.63 4.55
C ARG A 120 9.10 -19.33 3.77
N LYS A 121 10.26 -19.19 3.11
CA LYS A 121 10.58 -18.16 2.11
C LYS A 121 9.43 -18.03 1.10
N VAL A 122 8.59 -17.01 1.23
CA VAL A 122 7.56 -16.70 0.23
C VAL A 122 8.06 -15.55 -0.62
N CYS A 123 8.38 -15.83 -1.89
CA CYS A 123 8.72 -14.79 -2.85
C CYS A 123 7.51 -13.85 -3.00
N PHE A 124 7.75 -12.54 -2.99
CA PHE A 124 6.69 -11.51 -3.05
C PHE A 124 5.77 -11.68 -4.29
N LEU A 125 6.30 -12.24 -5.38
CA LEU A 125 5.52 -12.57 -6.57
C LEU A 125 4.52 -13.71 -6.36
N TYR A 126 4.82 -14.71 -5.52
CA TYR A 126 3.92 -15.84 -5.24
C TYR A 126 2.73 -15.43 -4.36
N VAL A 127 2.92 -14.45 -3.48
CA VAL A 127 1.81 -13.85 -2.71
C VAL A 127 0.86 -13.10 -3.64
N LEU A 128 1.39 -12.37 -4.62
CA LEU A 128 0.59 -11.63 -5.60
C LEU A 128 -0.21 -12.56 -6.53
N THR A 129 0.30 -13.74 -6.88
CA THR A 129 -0.47 -14.72 -7.66
C THR A 129 -1.54 -15.41 -6.81
N SER A 130 -1.28 -15.64 -5.52
CA SER A 130 -2.25 -16.26 -4.60
C SER A 130 -3.40 -15.32 -4.22
N SER A 131 -3.16 -14.00 -4.22
CA SER A 131 -4.21 -12.98 -4.05
C SER A 131 -5.04 -12.75 -5.33
N ASN A 132 -4.53 -13.07 -6.52
CA ASN A 132 -5.32 -13.03 -7.75
C ASN A 132 -6.20 -14.28 -7.93
N ASN A 133 -5.77 -15.45 -7.45
CA ASN A 133 -6.57 -16.68 -7.56
C ASN A 133 -7.77 -16.72 -6.58
N LYS A 134 -7.68 -16.01 -5.44
CA LYS A 134 -8.85 -15.86 -4.53
C LYS A 134 -9.98 -14.97 -5.07
N ILE A 135 -9.78 -14.24 -6.18
CA ILE A 135 -10.83 -13.42 -6.80
C ILE A 135 -11.55 -14.18 -7.93
N THR A 136 -10.96 -15.24 -8.48
CA THR A 136 -11.58 -16.03 -9.57
C THR A 136 -12.48 -17.17 -9.08
N GLU A 137 -12.34 -17.65 -7.85
CA GLU A 137 -13.17 -18.75 -7.30
C GLU A 137 -14.55 -18.33 -6.75
N GLN A 138 -14.95 -17.05 -6.82
CA GLN A 138 -16.31 -16.63 -6.42
C GLN A 138 -17.26 -16.33 -7.59
N ARG A 139 -16.88 -16.71 -8.81
CA ARG A 139 -17.72 -16.56 -10.03
C ARG A 139 -18.10 -17.90 -10.68
N GLY A 140 -18.28 -18.95 -9.89
CA GLY A 140 -18.62 -20.28 -10.41
C GLY A 140 -19.44 -21.13 -9.45
N SER A 141 -20.59 -20.66 -8.96
CA SER A 141 -21.60 -21.49 -8.28
C SER A 141 -22.95 -20.77 -8.23
N TYR A 142 -23.53 -20.50 -9.39
CA TYR A 142 -24.99 -20.36 -9.53
C TYR A 142 -25.37 -21.05 -10.84
N SER A 143 -25.57 -22.35 -10.74
CA SER A 143 -26.53 -23.10 -11.54
C SER A 143 -26.96 -24.33 -10.76
#